data_AF-A0A8S2VBX7-F1
#
_entry.id   AF-A0A8S2VBX7-F1
#
_cell.length_a   1.000
_cell.length_b   1.000
_cell.length_c   1.000
_cell.angle_alpha   90.00
_cell.angle_beta   90.00
_cell.angle_gamma   90.00
#
_symmetry.space_group_name_H-M   'P 1'
#
loop_
_entity.id
_entity.type
_entity.pdbx_description
1 polymer ?
#
loop_
_entity_poly.entity_id
_entity_poly.type
_entity_poly.pdbx_seq_one_letter_code
_entity_poly.pdbx_strand_id
1 'polypeptide(L)'
;MDNEYELRKLLLDTQFALSDNDKDYLVFVIGLDIGKHLQNSKLVHVFEALIQRNKISSNNLNYLIERLETIKRPDVAQYLKGF
;
A
#
# COMPACT_ATOMS: atom_id res chain seq x y z
N MET A 1 2.01 -20.17 -10.27
CA MET A 1 2.72 -19.28 -9.33
C MET A 1 1.66 -18.70 -8.42
N ASP A 2 1.90 -18.65 -7.11
CA ASP A 2 0.87 -18.24 -6.16
C ASP A 2 0.63 -16.73 -6.25
N ASN A 3 -0.59 -16.31 -6.64
CA ASN A 3 -0.98 -14.89 -6.77
C ASN A 3 -0.68 -14.06 -5.51
N GLU A 4 -0.66 -14.69 -4.34
CA GLU A 4 -0.32 -14.02 -3.08
C GLU A 4 1.17 -13.68 -2.97
N TYR A 5 2.06 -14.56 -3.48
CA TYR A 5 3.49 -14.29 -3.51
C TYR A 5 3.81 -13.10 -4.43
N GLU A 6 3.17 -13.03 -5.60
CA GLU A 6 3.35 -11.93 -6.55
C GLU A 6 2.85 -10.60 -5.98
N LEU A 7 1.69 -10.60 -5.31
CA LEU A 7 1.18 -9.42 -4.61
C LEU A 7 2.15 -8.95 -3.51
N ARG A 8 2.65 -9.85 -2.67
CA ARG A 8 3.61 -9.50 -1.59
C ARG A 8 4.91 -8.91 -2.16
N LYS A 9 5.39 -9.45 -3.27
CA LYS A 9 6.56 -8.91 -3.98
C LYS A 9 6.29 -7.50 -4.52
N LEU A 10 5.14 -7.28 -5.18
CA LEU A 10 4.75 -5.96 -5.67
C LEU A 10 4.69 -4.92 -4.54
N LEU A 11 4.13 -5.30 -3.38
CA LEU A 11 4.02 -4.43 -2.22
C LEU A 11 5.40 -4.10 -1.62
N LEU A 12 6.32 -5.06 -1.65
CA LEU A 12 7.70 -4.82 -1.25
C LEU A 12 8.41 -3.84 -2.18
N ASP A 13 8.25 -4.01 -3.50
CA ASP A 13 8.81 -3.08 -4.50
C ASP A 13 8.22 -1.67 -4.34
N THR A 14 6.91 -1.59 -4.10
CA THR A 14 6.19 -0.34 -3.78
C THR A 14 6.79 0.35 -2.56
N GLN A 15 7.09 -0.39 -1.49
CA GLN A 15 7.74 0.17 -0.31
C GLN A 15 9.12 0.74 -0.65
N PHE A 16 9.92 0.07 -1.49
CA PHE A 16 11.24 0.57 -1.88
C PHE A 16 11.20 1.79 -2.82
N ALA A 17 10.12 1.96 -3.59
CA ALA A 17 9.91 3.13 -4.43
C ALA A 17 9.52 4.41 -3.65
N LEU A 18 9.16 4.28 -2.37
CA LEU A 18 8.76 5.38 -1.51
C LEU A 18 9.94 5.88 -0.65
N SER A 19 10.03 7.19 -0.47
CA SER A 19 10.92 7.77 0.55
C SER A 19 10.36 7.47 1.95
N ASP A 20 11.17 7.59 3.00
CA ASP A 20 10.70 7.34 4.36
C ASP A 20 9.58 8.31 4.77
N ASN A 21 9.66 9.57 4.37
CA ASN A 21 8.59 10.54 4.58
C ASN A 21 7.29 10.14 3.86
N ASP A 22 7.39 9.62 2.62
CA ASP A 22 6.21 9.17 1.89
C ASP A 22 5.59 7.92 2.54
N LYS A 23 6.42 7.00 3.04
CA LYS A 23 5.95 5.81 3.77
C LYS A 23 5.19 6.22 5.02
N ASP A 24 5.77 7.11 5.83
CA ASP A 24 5.16 7.57 7.07
C ASP A 24 3.84 8.29 6.79
N TYR A 25 3.81 9.12 5.74
CA TYR A 25 2.59 9.82 5.36
C TYR A 25 1.53 8.85 4.80
N LEU A 26 1.92 7.84 4.02
CA LEU A 26 1.02 6.79 3.54
C LEU A 26 0.41 6.00 4.70
N VAL A 27 1.24 5.58 5.66
CA VAL A 27 0.83 4.88 6.88
C VAL A 27 -0.16 5.73 7.66
N PHE A 28 0.13 7.02 7.83
CA PHE A 28 -0.74 7.96 8.52
C PHE A 28 -2.12 8.07 7.85
N VAL A 29 -2.16 8.31 6.53
CA VAL A 29 -3.39 8.45 5.74
C VAL A 29 -4.21 7.16 5.78
N ILE A 30 -3.59 6.00 5.57
CA ILE A 30 -4.29 4.71 5.64
C ILE A 30 -4.82 4.45 7.06
N GLY A 31 -4.05 4.81 8.09
CA GLY A 31 -4.47 4.67 9.47
C GLY A 31 -5.69 5.53 9.85
N LEU A 32 -5.91 6.68 9.20
CA LEU A 32 -7.14 7.46 9.39
C LEU A 32 -8.38 6.72 8.88
N ASP A 33 -8.25 5.98 7.79
CA ASP A 33 -9.38 5.32 7.11
C ASP A 33 -9.71 3.95 7.71
N ILE A 34 -8.70 3.18 8.11
CA ILE A 34 -8.84 1.76 8.41
C ILE A 34 -8.60 1.46 9.90
N GLY A 35 -7.91 2.34 10.61
CA GLY A 35 -7.75 2.22 12.05
C GLY A 35 -6.52 2.94 12.57
N LYS A 36 -6.72 3.84 13.55
CA LYS A 36 -5.68 4.69 14.11
C LYS A 36 -4.49 3.92 14.70
N HIS A 37 -4.69 2.67 15.12
CA HIS A 37 -3.61 1.80 15.61
C HIS A 37 -2.55 1.51 14.54
N LEU A 38 -2.88 1.62 13.25
CA LEU A 38 -1.95 1.43 12.15
C LEU A 38 -1.03 2.64 11.91
N GLN A 39 -1.35 3.84 12.43
CA GLN A 39 -0.59 5.06 12.15
C GLN A 39 0.86 5.03 12.65
N ASN A 40 1.17 4.17 13.62
CA ASN A 40 2.53 3.97 14.15
C ASN A 40 3.12 2.63 13.72
N SER A 41 2.51 1.95 12.74
CA SER A 41 2.97 0.66 12.23
C SER A 41 3.94 0.84 11.06
N LYS A 42 4.82 -0.14 10.86
CA LYS A 42 5.62 -0.20 9.62
C LYS A 42 4.70 -0.39 8.42
N LEU A 43 5.05 0.20 7.28
CA LEU A 43 4.26 0.10 6.05
C LEU A 43 3.93 -1.34 5.65
N VAL A 44 4.88 -2.28 5.80
CA VAL A 44 4.64 -3.71 5.57
C VAL A 44 3.47 -4.27 6.40
N HIS A 45 3.33 -3.88 7.68
CA HIS A 45 2.22 -4.34 8.51
C HIS A 45 0.89 -3.70 8.08
N VAL A 46 0.93 -2.47 7.57
CA VAL A 46 -0.24 -1.81 6.98
C VAL A 46 -0.69 -2.57 5.74
N PHE A 47 0.23 -2.96 4.87
CA PHE A 47 -0.07 -3.79 3.70
C PHE A 47 -0.70 -5.14 4.06
N GLU A 48 -0.16 -5.85 5.05
CA GLU A 48 -0.80 -7.08 5.56
C GLU A 48 -2.22 -6.81 6.06
N ALA A 49 -2.42 -5.73 6.82
CA ALA A 49 -3.74 -5.37 7.32
C ALA A 49 -4.73 -5.04 6.19
N LEU A 50 -4.26 -4.44 5.08
CA LEU A 50 -5.09 -4.20 3.90
C LEU A 50 -5.53 -5.51 3.22
N ILE A 51 -4.62 -6.47 3.08
CA ILE A 51 -4.91 -7.79 2.50
C ILE A 51 -5.92 -8.53 3.40
N GLN A 52 -5.64 -8.62 4.71
CA GLN A 52 -6.50 -9.31 5.68
C GLN A 52 -7.92 -8.73 5.75
N ARG A 53 -8.07 -7.44 5.46
CA ARG A 53 -9.36 -6.73 5.44
C ARG A 53 -10.00 -6.67 4.05
N ASN A 54 -9.47 -7.39 3.07
CA ASN A 54 -9.92 -7.40 1.67
C ASN A 54 -9.98 -6.00 1.03
N LYS A 55 -9.14 -5.06 1.49
CA LYS A 55 -9.02 -3.72 0.90
C LYS A 55 -8.16 -3.73 -0.34
N ILE A 56 -7.19 -4.65 -0.39
CA ILE A 56 -6.39 -4.93 -1.59
C ILE A 56 -6.29 -6.44 -1.81
N SER A 57 -6.11 -6.85 -3.06
CA SER A 57 -5.77 -8.20 -3.47
C SER A 57 -5.02 -8.15 -4.80
N SER A 58 -4.56 -9.31 -5.31
CA SER A 58 -3.90 -9.39 -6.62
C SER A 58 -4.75 -8.85 -7.77
N ASN A 59 -6.07 -8.86 -7.62
CA ASN A 59 -7.02 -8.43 -8.65
C ASN A 59 -7.64 -7.07 -8.35
N ASN A 60 -7.31 -6.46 -7.20
CA ASN A 60 -7.88 -5.20 -6.77
C ASN A 60 -6.86 -4.40 -5.95
N LEU A 61 -6.16 -3.49 -6.62
CA LEU A 61 -5.20 -2.57 -5.99
C LEU A 61 -5.73 -1.14 -5.88
N ASN A 62 -6.96 -0.88 -6.32
CA ASN A 62 -7.52 0.46 -6.47
C ASN A 62 -7.43 1.30 -5.20
N TYR A 63 -7.71 0.69 -4.04
CA TYR A 63 -7.60 1.38 -2.76
C TYR A 63 -6.17 1.91 -2.50
N LEU A 64 -5.14 1.09 -2.74
CA LEU A 64 -3.76 1.50 -2.53
C LEU A 64 -3.32 2.55 -3.57
N ILE A 65 -3.77 2.39 -4.83
CA ILE A 65 -3.55 3.35 -5.92
C ILE A 65 -4.09 4.73 -5.54
N GLU A 66 -5.35 4.82 -5.09
CA GLU A 66 -5.96 6.08 -4.67
C GLU A 66 -5.21 6.74 -3.50
N ARG A 67 -4.69 5.94 -2.56
CA ARG A 67 -3.93 6.44 -1.42
C ARG A 67 -2.54 6.93 -1.83
N LEU A 68 -1.89 6.28 -2.78
CA LEU A 68 -0.64 6.75 -3.39
C LEU A 68 -0.85 8.08 -4.15
N GLU A 69 -1.96 8.21 -4.89
CA GLU A 69 -2.32 9.47 -5.54
C GLU A 69 -2.58 10.59 -4.52
N THR A 70 -3.23 10.27 -3.39
CA THR A 70 -3.51 11.23 -2.30
C THR A 70 -2.23 11.81 -1.70
N ILE A 71 -1.19 10.99 -1.51
CA ILE A 71 0.10 11.44 -0.98
C ILE A 71 1.02 12.05 -2.04
N LYS A 72 0.49 12.37 -3.23
CA LYS A 72 1.25 12.93 -4.36
C LYS A 72 2.36 12.01 -4.88
N ARG A 73 2.13 10.68 -4.85
CA ARG A 73 2.98 9.67 -5.49
C ARG A 73 2.27 8.96 -6.66
N PRO A 74 1.79 9.70 -7.68
CA PRO A 74 1.13 9.10 -8.85
C PRO A 74 2.10 8.28 -9.71
N ASP A 75 3.40 8.53 -9.61
CA ASP A 75 4.47 7.75 -10.25
C ASP A 75 4.46 6.30 -9.75
N VAL A 76 4.34 6.10 -8.44
CA VAL A 76 4.23 4.77 -7.84
C VAL A 76 2.85 4.18 -8.10
N ALA A 77 1.79 4.99 -8.05
CA ALA A 77 0.44 4.53 -8.38
C ALA A 77 0.36 3.96 -9.81
N GLN A 78 1.08 4.55 -10.77
CA GLN A 78 1.13 4.09 -12.15
C GLN A 78 1.84 2.73 -12.28
N TYR A 79 2.85 2.46 -11.45
CA TYR A 79 3.51 1.15 -11.38
C TYR A 79 2.51 0.05 -10.98
N LEU A 80 1.64 0.32 -10.00
CA LEU A 80 0.62 -0.65 -9.55
C LEU A 80 -0.50 -0.86 -10.58
N LYS A 81 -0.83 0.13 -11.42
CA LYS A 81 -1.85 -0.01 -12.48
C LYS A 81 -1.43 -0.96 -13.61
N GLY A 82 -0.13 -1.23 -13.74
CA GLY A 82 0.43 -2.13 -14.76
C GLY A 82 0.57 -3.58 -14.31
N PHE A 83 0.25 -3.88 -13.05
CA PHE A 83 0.21 -5.22 -12.46
C PHE A 83 -1.19 -5.82 -12.62
#